data_AF-A0A1A3U5Q2-F1
#
_entry.id   AF-A0A1A3U5Q2-F1
#
_cell.length_a   1.000
_cell.length_b   1.000
_cell.length_c   1.000
_cell.angle_alpha   90.00
_cell.angle_beta   90.00
_cell.angle_gamma   90.00
#
_symmetry.space_group_name_H-M   'P 1'
#
loop_
_entity.id
_entity.type
_entity.pdbx_description
1 polymer ?
#
loop_
_entity_poly.entity_id
_entity_poly.type
_entity_poly.pdbx_seq_one_letter_code
_entity_poly.pdbx_strand_id
1 'polypeptide(L)'
;MDGAMAQANRSGDDSEPTDGLSRREHDILSFERDWWKYAGAKEEAIKERFALSATRYYQVLNALVDRPEALAADPMLVKRLRRLRSSRQKARAARRLGFDIT
;
A
#
# COMPACT_ATOMS: atom_id res chain seq x y z
N MET A 1 -15.60 -2.72 -27.29
CA MET A 1 -14.27 -2.69 -26.67
C MET A 1 -14.40 -1.92 -25.38
N ASP A 2 -14.05 -2.58 -24.29
CA ASP A 2 -14.58 -2.49 -22.93
C ASP A 2 -14.56 -1.10 -22.27
N GLY A 3 -15.74 -0.60 -21.94
CA GLY A 3 -15.94 0.41 -20.91
C GLY A 3 -16.26 -0.25 -19.57
N ALA A 4 -15.41 -0.06 -18.57
CA ALA A 4 -15.73 -0.32 -17.16
C ALA A 4 -14.78 0.43 -16.23
N MET A 5 -15.23 1.62 -15.83
CA MET A 5 -15.11 2.24 -14.51
C MET A 5 -14.06 1.69 -13.52
N ALA A 6 -13.14 2.58 -13.10
CA ALA A 6 -12.63 2.59 -11.74
C ALA A 6 -12.41 4.05 -11.27
N GLN A 7 -13.50 4.82 -11.26
CA GLN A 7 -13.59 6.07 -10.51
C GLN A 7 -13.86 5.73 -9.04
N ALA A 8 -12.81 5.58 -8.21
CA ALA A 8 -12.93 5.55 -6.75
C ALA A 8 -11.51 5.71 -6.16
N ASN A 9 -11.08 6.88 -5.71
CA ASN A 9 -11.48 7.39 -4.40
C ASN A 9 -11.04 8.87 -4.22
N ARG A 10 -11.76 9.81 -4.82
CA ARG A 10 -11.56 11.27 -4.60
C ARG A 10 -12.51 11.80 -3.51
N SER A 11 -12.38 11.25 -2.30
CA SER A 11 -13.10 11.70 -1.11
C SER A 11 -12.10 11.66 0.04
N GLY A 12 -11.66 12.73 0.70
CA GLY A 12 -11.99 14.15 0.74
C GLY A 12 -11.58 14.62 2.16
N ASP A 13 -10.99 15.81 2.27
CA ASP A 13 -10.69 16.61 3.50
C ASP A 13 -9.80 15.99 4.61
N ASP A 14 -8.90 16.71 5.30
CA ASP A 14 -8.67 18.15 5.42
C ASP A 14 -7.28 18.43 6.05
N SER A 15 -6.73 19.62 5.80
CA SER A 15 -5.44 20.19 6.28
C SER A 15 -4.14 19.73 5.60
N GLU A 16 -3.42 20.70 5.04
CA GLU A 16 -2.04 20.57 4.55
C GLU A 16 -1.08 20.03 5.62
N PRO A 17 -0.31 18.97 5.31
CA PRO A 17 1.03 18.81 5.81
C PRO A 17 2.01 19.23 4.70
N THR A 18 3.16 19.75 5.11
CA THR A 18 4.21 20.38 4.29
C THR A 18 4.79 19.51 3.16
N ASP A 19 4.39 18.24 3.07
CA ASP A 19 5.03 17.20 2.27
C ASP A 19 4.11 16.60 1.18
N GLY A 20 2.86 17.07 1.04
CA GLY A 20 1.93 16.65 -0.05
C GLY A 20 1.17 15.33 0.16
N LEU A 21 1.26 14.75 1.36
CA LEU A 21 0.44 13.61 1.80
C LEU A 21 -0.78 14.09 2.59
N SER A 22 -1.83 13.30 2.71
CA SER A 22 -2.92 13.53 3.66
C SER A 22 -2.54 12.99 5.05
N ARG A 23 -3.18 13.49 6.11
CA ARG A 23 -3.02 12.93 7.47
C ARG A 23 -3.24 11.41 7.51
N ARG A 24 -4.24 10.94 6.76
CA ARG A 24 -4.55 9.51 6.64
C ARG A 24 -3.40 8.72 6.01
N GLU A 25 -2.74 9.27 4.99
CA GLU A 25 -1.58 8.62 4.36
C GLU A 25 -0.37 8.56 5.31
N HIS A 26 -0.14 9.61 6.11
CA HIS A 26 0.85 9.56 7.20
C HIS A 26 0.53 8.49 8.25
N ASP A 27 -0.72 8.39 8.67
CA ASP A 27 -1.15 7.36 9.64
C ASP A 27 -0.94 5.94 9.10
N ILE A 28 -1.22 5.73 7.81
CA ILE A 28 -0.99 4.45 7.12
C ILE A 28 0.50 4.10 7.14
N LEU A 29 1.39 5.05 6.83
CA LEU A 29 2.85 4.82 6.86
C LEU A 29 3.34 4.52 8.28
N SER A 30 2.90 5.29 9.27
CA SER A 30 3.28 5.04 10.67
C SER A 30 2.79 3.69 11.17
N PHE A 31 1.56 3.29 10.83
CA PHE A 31 1.02 1.98 11.20
C PHE A 31 1.84 0.84 10.59
N GLU A 32 2.24 0.96 9.33
CA GLU A 32 3.04 -0.05 8.64
C GLU A 32 4.46 -0.19 9.25
N ARG A 33 5.04 0.89 9.76
CA ARG A 33 6.34 0.89 10.45
C ARG A 33 6.35 0.02 11.70
N ASP A 34 5.25 -0.01 12.45
CA ASP A 34 5.20 -0.67 13.75
C ASP A 34 4.65 -2.11 13.65
N TRP A 35 3.95 -2.44 12.56
CA TRP A 35 3.20 -3.69 12.46
C TRP A 35 4.03 -4.95 12.15
N TRP A 36 5.25 -4.84 11.64
CA TRP A 36 6.06 -6.02 11.26
C TRP A 36 6.35 -7.01 12.41
N LYS A 37 6.12 -6.61 13.66
CA LYS A 37 6.25 -7.46 14.86
C LYS A 37 5.02 -8.33 15.15
N TYR A 38 3.84 -8.00 14.60
CA TYR A 38 2.55 -8.60 14.98
C TYR A 38 1.72 -9.06 13.76
N ALA A 39 2.38 -9.67 12.77
CA ALA A 39 1.82 -9.96 11.44
C ALA A 39 0.49 -10.77 11.41
N GLY A 40 0.10 -11.44 12.50
CA GLY A 40 -1.11 -12.27 12.55
C GLY A 40 -2.44 -11.51 12.54
N ALA A 41 -2.54 -10.35 13.22
CA ALA A 41 -3.82 -9.64 13.41
C ALA A 41 -3.96 -8.37 12.54
N LYS A 42 -3.12 -8.23 11.51
CA LYS A 42 -2.99 -6.98 10.75
C LYS A 42 -4.29 -6.53 10.11
N GLU A 43 -4.95 -7.48 9.48
CA GLU A 43 -6.13 -7.19 8.66
C GLU A 43 -7.32 -6.74 9.51
N GLU A 44 -7.42 -7.27 10.73
CA GLU A 44 -8.42 -6.87 11.71
C GLU A 44 -8.12 -5.46 12.23
N ALA A 45 -6.88 -5.19 12.64
CA ALA A 45 -6.47 -3.86 13.06
C ALA A 45 -6.61 -2.80 11.96
N ILE A 46 -6.37 -3.15 10.68
CA ILE A 46 -6.62 -2.27 9.54
C ILE A 46 -8.11 -1.90 9.46
N LYS A 47 -8.99 -2.90 9.58
CA LYS A 47 -10.45 -2.68 9.53
C LYS A 47 -10.91 -1.83 10.69
N GLU A 48 -10.44 -2.10 11.90
CA GLU A 48 -10.81 -1.34 13.10
C GLU A 48 -10.29 0.10 13.07
N ARG A 49 -9.03 0.30 12.70
CA ARG A 49 -8.38 1.62 12.77
C ARG A 49 -8.73 2.53 11.61
N PHE A 50 -8.86 1.97 10.39
CA PHE A 50 -9.04 2.76 9.18
C PHE A 50 -10.43 2.60 8.54
N ALA A 51 -11.29 1.72 9.09
CA ALA A 51 -12.57 1.36 8.50
C ALA A 51 -12.44 0.88 7.03
N LEU A 52 -11.32 0.26 6.68
CA LEU A 52 -11.02 -0.23 5.34
C LEU A 52 -10.86 -1.75 5.32
N SER A 53 -11.30 -2.39 4.24
CA SER A 53 -10.90 -3.76 3.98
C SER A 53 -9.40 -3.85 3.72
N ALA A 54 -8.78 -4.98 4.07
CA ALA A 54 -7.35 -5.23 3.84
C ALA A 54 -6.97 -5.01 2.36
N THR A 55 -7.81 -5.46 1.43
CA THR A 55 -7.63 -5.26 -0.02
C THR A 55 -7.53 -3.77 -0.37
N ARG A 56 -8.47 -2.95 0.11
CA ARG A 56 -8.48 -1.51 -0.19
C ARG A 56 -7.32 -0.78 0.49
N TYR A 57 -6.96 -1.20 1.71
CA TYR A 57 -5.79 -0.69 2.41
C TYR A 57 -4.51 -0.91 1.60
N TYR A 58 -4.28 -2.14 1.11
CA TYR A 58 -3.10 -2.44 0.31
C TYR A 58 -3.10 -1.73 -1.05
N GLN A 59 -4.26 -1.46 -1.65
CA GLN A 59 -4.33 -0.64 -2.87
C GLN A 59 -3.86 0.79 -2.60
N VAL A 60 -4.35 1.43 -1.54
CA VAL A 60 -3.93 2.78 -1.13
C VAL A 60 -2.45 2.79 -0.78
N LEU A 61 -1.97 1.82 0.00
CA LEU A 61 -0.56 1.71 0.37
C LEU A 61 0.35 1.56 -0.86
N ASN A 62 -0.03 0.74 -1.84
CA ASN A 62 0.77 0.57 -3.05
C ASN A 62 0.85 1.87 -3.87
N ALA A 63 -0.26 2.61 -4.00
CA ALA A 63 -0.27 3.90 -4.67
C ALA A 63 0.60 4.93 -3.92
N LEU A 64 0.52 4.94 -2.59
CA LEU A 64 1.28 5.83 -1.72
C LEU A 64 2.80 5.56 -1.80
N VAL A 65 3.21 4.30 -1.79
CA VAL A 65 4.64 3.90 -1.83
C VAL A 65 5.32 4.27 -3.16
N ASP A 66 4.54 4.48 -4.22
CA ASP A 66 5.04 4.90 -5.53
C ASP A 66 5.19 6.43 -5.66
N ARG A 67 4.66 7.21 -4.71
CA ARG A 67 4.70 8.68 -4.68
C ARG A 67 6.02 9.22 -4.08
N PRO A 68 6.65 10.26 -4.65
CA PRO A 68 7.86 10.87 -4.07
C PRO A 68 7.63 11.45 -2.67
N GLU A 69 6.42 11.88 -2.35
CA GLU A 69 6.01 12.41 -1.05
C GLU A 69 6.17 11.37 0.06
N ALA A 70 5.85 10.09 -0.22
CA ALA A 70 6.06 9.01 0.74
C ALA A 70 7.55 8.75 1.02
N LEU A 71 8.42 8.95 0.01
CA LEU A 71 9.87 8.86 0.20
C LEU A 71 10.42 9.99 1.08
N ALA A 72 9.82 11.18 1.01
CA ALA A 72 10.18 12.30 1.87
C ALA A 72 9.76 12.04 3.33
N ALA A 73 8.56 11.48 3.54
CA ALA A 73 8.02 11.18 4.87
C ALA A 73 8.73 10.01 5.58
N ASP A 74 8.95 8.87 4.92
CA ASP A 74 9.68 7.73 5.50
C ASP A 74 10.48 6.94 4.42
N PRO A 75 11.71 7.39 4.11
CA PRO A 75 12.50 6.79 3.03
C PRO A 75 12.90 5.33 3.32
N MET A 76 13.04 4.91 4.58
CA MET A 76 13.45 3.55 4.93
C MET A 76 12.30 2.56 4.75
N LEU A 77 11.12 2.90 5.26
CA LEU A 77 9.93 2.09 5.12
C LEU A 77 9.56 1.91 3.64
N VAL A 78 9.52 3.01 2.88
CA VAL A 78 9.16 2.98 1.46
C VAL A 78 10.14 2.13 0.65
N LYS A 79 11.45 2.26 0.86
CA LYS A 79 12.46 1.40 0.21
C LYS A 79 12.26 -0.08 0.55
N ARG A 80 11.96 -0.41 1.81
CA ARG A 80 11.66 -1.79 2.24
C ARG A 80 10.41 -2.33 1.55
N LEU A 81 9.33 -1.57 1.52
CA LEU A 81 8.06 -1.96 0.87
C LEU A 81 8.23 -2.16 -0.64
N ARG A 82 8.95 -1.25 -1.32
CA ARG A 82 9.28 -1.39 -2.74
C ARG A 82 10.08 -2.66 -3.00
N ARG A 83 11.09 -2.97 -2.18
CA ARG A 83 11.89 -4.20 -2.31
C ARG A 83 11.06 -5.47 -2.11
N LEU A 84 10.16 -5.49 -1.12
CA LEU A 84 9.23 -6.61 -0.90
C LEU A 84 8.31 -6.81 -2.12
N ARG A 85 7.81 -5.73 -2.72
CA ARG A 85 6.99 -5.79 -3.94
C ARG A 85 7.77 -6.34 -5.12
N SER A 86 8.99 -5.86 -5.37
CA SER A 86 9.85 -6.37 -6.45
C SER A 86 10.16 -7.86 -6.26
N SER A 87 10.38 -8.32 -5.03
CA SER A 87 10.55 -9.74 -4.74
C SER A 87 9.30 -10.56 -5.08
N ARG A 88 8.11 -10.09 -4.67
CA ARG A 88 6.83 -10.74 -5.04
C ARG A 88 6.57 -10.74 -6.54
N GLN A 89 6.89 -9.66 -7.24
CA GLN A 89 6.76 -9.59 -8.70
C GLN A 89 7.70 -10.55 -9.41
N LYS A 90 8.96 -10.64 -8.99
CA LYS A 90 9.92 -11.62 -9.52
C LYS A 90 9.44 -13.06 -9.29
N ALA A 91 8.92 -13.38 -8.10
CA ALA A 91 8.36 -14.69 -7.81
C ALA A 91 7.14 -15.02 -8.70
N ARG A 92 6.28 -14.04 -8.99
CA ARG A 92 5.15 -14.21 -9.92
C ARG A 92 5.59 -14.35 -11.37
N ALA A 93 6.59 -13.57 -11.81
CA ALA A 93 7.15 -13.65 -13.15
C ALA A 93 7.84 -15.00 -13.38
N ALA A 94 8.61 -15.50 -12.40
CA ALA A 94 9.22 -16.82 -12.44
C ALA A 94 8.18 -17.94 -12.55
N ARG A 95 7.04 -17.84 -11.85
CA ARG A 95 5.90 -18.77 -12.00
C ARG A 95 5.21 -18.69 -13.36
N ARG A 96 5.13 -17.51 -13.98
CA ARG A 96 4.53 -17.34 -15.32
C ARG A 96 5.47 -17.75 -16.47
N LEU A 97 6.78 -17.64 -16.25
CA LEU A 97 7.82 -18.04 -17.20
C LEU A 97 8.17 -19.53 -17.07
N GLY A 98 7.65 -20.22 -16.06
CA GLY A 98 7.80 -21.66 -15.85
C GLY A 98 6.45 -22.36 -15.77
N PHE A 99 5.95 -22.78 -16.93
CA PHE A 99 5.26 -24.05 -17.15
C PHE A 99 4.02 -24.40 -16.29
N ASP A 100 2.83 -24.35 -16.91
CA ASP A 100 1.92 -25.50 -16.83
C ASP A 100 2.66 -26.69 -17.47
N ILE A 101 3.09 -27.64 -16.65
CA ILE A 101 3.18 -29.04 -17.05
C ILE A 101 2.27 -29.75 -16.04
N THR A 102 1.04 -29.99 -16.51
CA THR A 102 0.08 -31.04 -16.13
C THR A 102 0.04 -31.48 -14.67
#